data_AF-A0A5J6P4H4-F1
#
_entry.id   AF-A0A5J6P4H4-F1
#
_cell.length_a   1.000
_cell.length_b   1.000
_cell.length_c   1.000
_cell.angle_alpha   90.00
_cell.angle_beta   90.00
_cell.angle_gamma   90.00
#
_symmetry.space_group_name_H-M   'P 1'
#
loop_
_entity.id
_entity.type
_entity.pdbx_description
1 polymer ?
#
loop_
_entity_poly.entity_id
_entity_poly.type
_entity_poly.pdbx_seq_one_letter_code
_entity_poly.pdbx_strand_id
1 'polypeptide(L)'
;MYCISFQIQPKFAREFDRAEFLRRVRPVRSPEVDAIEEKGKLFLSFNFFTEFPAQLWQELQQPLFADAEYAPKLAPFCVVICDDENEDECRLLHHFDPNEKLESF
;
A
#
# COMPACT_ATOMS: atom_id res chain seq x y z
N MET A 1 -16.23 7.09 -0.85
CA MET A 1 -14.92 7.38 -0.24
C MET A 1 -13.94 6.38 -0.83
N TYR A 2 -12.71 6.80 -1.10
CA TYR A 2 -11.69 5.90 -1.65
C TYR A 2 -10.78 5.37 -0.55
N CYS A 3 -10.24 4.17 -0.75
CA CYS A 3 -9.21 3.59 0.08
C CYS A 3 -8.02 3.16 -0.78
N ILE A 4 -6.84 3.71 -0.50
CA ILE A 4 -5.58 3.17 -1.04
C ILE A 4 -5.04 2.17 -0.02
N SER A 5 -4.95 0.90 -0.40
CA SER A 5 -4.53 -0.19 0.48
C SER A 5 -3.17 -0.72 0.05
N PHE A 6 -2.18 -0.63 0.93
CA PHE A 6 -0.89 -1.29 0.77
C PHE A 6 -0.94 -2.64 1.48
N GLN A 7 -0.95 -3.72 0.71
CA GLN A 7 -0.97 -5.08 1.23
C GLN A 7 0.43 -5.69 1.14
N ILE A 8 1.00 -6.08 2.28
CA ILE A 8 2.28 -6.77 2.32
C ILE A 8 2.06 -8.26 2.09
N GLN A 9 2.85 -8.88 1.22
CA GLN A 9 2.77 -10.31 0.96
C GLN A 9 2.86 -11.09 2.29
N PRO A 10 1.97 -12.06 2.56
CA PRO A 10 1.92 -12.72 3.86
C PRO A 10 3.22 -13.40 4.30
N LYS A 11 4.04 -13.85 3.35
CA LYS A 11 5.36 -14.44 3.63
C LYS A 11 6.37 -13.45 4.22
N PHE A 12 6.19 -12.15 3.99
CA PHE A 12 7.09 -11.08 4.45
C PHE A 12 6.46 -10.21 5.54
N ALA A 13 5.16 -10.35 5.81
CA ALA A 13 4.40 -9.49 6.73
C ALA A 13 4.93 -9.48 8.19
N ARG A 14 5.58 -10.56 8.64
CA ARG A 14 6.18 -10.62 9.99
C ARG A 14 7.52 -9.89 10.08
N GLU A 15 8.29 -9.89 9.00
CA GLU A 15 9.62 -9.29 8.92
C GLU A 15 9.59 -7.84 8.42
N PHE A 16 8.46 -7.42 7.84
CA PHE A 16 8.28 -6.07 7.32
C PHE A 16 8.42 -5.02 8.42
N ASP A 17 9.31 -4.04 8.19
CA ASP A 17 9.55 -2.93 9.11
C ASP A 17 8.39 -1.92 9.05
N ARG A 18 7.35 -2.22 9.85
CA ARG A 18 6.16 -1.38 9.98
C ARG A 18 6.50 0.00 10.53
N ALA A 19 7.48 0.09 11.43
CA ALA A 19 7.82 1.33 12.09
C ALA A 19 8.42 2.32 11.08
N GLU A 20 9.33 1.85 10.23
CA GLU A 20 9.91 2.66 9.16
C GLU A 20 8.87 3.05 8.11
N PHE A 21 7.99 2.12 7.69
CA PHE A 21 6.89 2.44 6.77
C PHE A 21 5.99 3.54 7.35
N LEU A 22 5.53 3.38 8.58
CA LEU A 22 4.67 4.34 9.27
C LEU A 22 5.36 5.70 9.46
N ARG A 23 6.66 5.72 9.78
CA ARG A 23 7.44 6.96 9.93
C ARG A 23 7.47 7.75 8.62
N ARG A 24 7.54 7.07 7.48
CA ARG A 24 7.59 7.67 6.13
C ARG A 24 6.25 8.21 5.66
N VAL A 25 5.16 7.49 5.91
CA VAL A 25 3.83 7.87 5.38
C VAL A 25 3.06 8.85 6.26
N ARG A 26 3.27 8.83 7.59
CA ARG A 26 2.52 9.70 8.53
C ARG A 26 2.60 11.21 8.23
N PRO A 27 3.69 11.78 7.71
CA PRO A 27 3.72 13.17 7.26
C PRO A 27 2.77 13.47 6.09
N VAL A 28 2.45 12.48 5.26
CA VAL A 28 1.48 12.58 4.16
C VAL A 28 0.08 12.28 4.68
N ARG A 29 -0.12 11.08 5.24
CA ARG A 29 -1.39 10.59 5.77
C ARG A 29 -1.14 9.44 6.73
N SER A 30 -1.87 9.42 7.85
CA SER A 30 -1.84 8.25 8.74
C SER A 30 -2.76 7.15 8.20
N PRO A 31 -2.25 5.93 7.97
CA PRO A 31 -3.10 4.81 7.60
C PRO A 31 -3.79 4.21 8.82
N GLU A 32 -4.92 3.56 8.58
CA GLU A 32 -5.37 2.47 9.44
C GLU A 32 -4.50 1.24 9.18
N VAL A 33 -4.04 0.59 10.25
CA VAL A 33 -3.20 -0.60 10.14
C VAL A 33 -4.03 -1.81 10.49
N ASP A 34 -4.20 -2.71 9.53
CA ASP A 34 -4.89 -3.97 9.73
C ASP A 34 -3.89 -5.14 9.72
N ALA A 35 -3.99 -6.00 10.73
CA ALA A 35 -3.06 -7.10 10.96
C ALA A 35 -3.84 -8.32 11.45
N ILE A 36 -4.21 -9.19 10.50
CA ILE A 36 -5.07 -10.34 10.74
C ILE A 36 -4.24 -11.62 10.63
N GLU A 37 -4.35 -12.50 11.62
CA GLU A 37 -3.83 -13.87 11.51
C GLU A 37 -4.93 -14.83 11.09
N GLU A 38 -4.79 -15.46 9.93
CA GLU A 38 -5.70 -16.51 9.45
C GLU A 38 -4.90 -17.72 8.95
N LYS A 39 -5.25 -18.92 9.42
CA LYS A 39 -4.63 -20.20 9.02
C LYS A 39 -3.08 -20.17 9.11
N GLY A 40 -2.55 -19.50 10.14
CA GLY A 40 -1.11 -19.36 10.39
C GLY A 40 -0.39 -18.34 9.50
N LYS A 41 -1.09 -17.63 8.62
CA LYS A 41 -0.56 -16.54 7.82
C LYS A 41 -0.94 -15.20 8.43
N LEU A 42 0.00 -14.26 8.43
CA LEU A 42 -0.26 -12.89 8.81
C LEU A 42 -0.57 -12.08 7.54
N PHE A 43 -1.73 -11.47 7.50
CA PHE A 43 -2.13 -10.49 6.49
C PHE A 43 -1.94 -9.11 7.09
N LEU A 44 -1.10 -8.29 6.46
CA LEU A 44 -0.76 -6.96 6.93
C LEU A 44 -1.11 -5.95 5.84
N SER A 45 -2.00 -5.03 6.17
CA SER A 45 -2.50 -3.98 5.28
C SER A 45 -2.37 -2.60 5.93
N PHE A 46 -2.09 -1.60 5.12
CA PHE A 46 -2.12 -0.19 5.51
C PHE A 46 -3.12 0.53 4.62
N ASN A 47 -4.24 0.95 5.21
CA ASN A 47 -5.40 1.47 4.51
C ASN A 47 -5.46 2.99 4.67
N PHE A 48 -5.45 3.72 3.55
CA PHE A 48 -5.50 5.17 3.54
C PHE A 48 -6.80 5.67 2.93
N PHE A 49 -7.70 6.13 3.79
CA PHE A 49 -9.00 6.69 3.39
C PHE A 49 -8.89 8.14 2.94
N THR A 50 -9.50 8.46 1.80
CA THR A 50 -9.46 9.79 1.18
C THR A 50 -10.63 10.04 0.22
N GLU A 51 -10.96 11.31 0.01
CA GLU A 51 -11.83 11.76 -1.08
C GLU A 51 -11.02 12.12 -2.35
N PHE A 52 -9.69 12.16 -2.25
CA PHE A 52 -8.78 12.59 -3.32
C PHE A 52 -7.70 11.53 -3.58
N PRO A 53 -8.05 10.36 -4.15
CA PRO A 53 -7.13 9.22 -4.26
C PRO A 53 -5.95 9.50 -5.20
N ALA A 54 -6.17 10.21 -6.31
CA ALA A 54 -5.11 10.57 -7.24
C ALA A 54 -4.01 11.43 -6.58
N GLN A 55 -4.44 12.46 -5.82
CA GLN A 55 -3.52 13.33 -5.08
C GLN A 55 -2.77 12.54 -4.00
N LEU A 56 -3.49 11.77 -3.19
CA LEU A 56 -2.88 10.98 -2.12
C LEU A 56 -1.86 9.99 -2.68
N TRP A 57 -2.18 9.32 -3.79
CA TRP A 57 -1.26 8.38 -4.42
C TRP A 57 0.03 9.07 -4.86
N GLN A 58 -0.08 10.22 -5.52
CA GLN A 58 1.07 11.01 -5.94
C GLN A 58 1.94 11.43 -4.74
N GLU A 59 1.33 11.83 -3.63
CA GLU A 59 2.05 12.23 -2.42
C GLU A 59 2.75 11.03 -1.74
N LEU A 60 2.10 9.85 -1.72
CA LEU A 60 2.67 8.61 -1.17
C LEU A 60 3.81 8.03 -2.03
N GLN A 61 3.81 8.30 -3.34
CA GLN A 61 4.89 7.86 -4.24
C GLN A 61 6.27 8.38 -3.79
N GLN A 62 6.35 9.63 -3.34
CA GLN A 62 7.63 10.29 -3.03
C GLN A 62 8.41 9.59 -1.89
N PRO A 63 7.85 9.40 -0.68
CA PRO A 63 8.58 8.78 0.43
C PRO A 63 8.73 7.25 0.31
N LEU A 64 8.04 6.62 -0.65
CA LEU A 64 7.95 5.16 -0.77
C LEU A 64 8.65 4.61 -2.02
N PHE A 65 8.17 4.98 -3.21
CA PHE A 65 8.57 4.38 -4.48
C PHE A 65 9.60 5.22 -5.24
N ALA A 66 9.61 6.54 -5.06
CA ALA A 66 10.62 7.43 -5.64
C ALA A 66 11.91 7.50 -4.79
N ASP A 67 11.86 7.04 -3.54
CA ASP A 67 13.04 6.94 -2.67
C ASP A 67 13.91 5.75 -3.08
N ALA A 68 15.11 6.03 -3.59
CA ALA A 68 16.02 5.00 -4.10
C ALA A 68 16.50 4.01 -3.03
N GLU A 69 16.51 4.40 -1.76
CA GLU A 69 16.95 3.53 -0.65
C GLU A 69 15.81 2.68 -0.08
N TYR A 70 14.57 3.19 -0.13
CA TYR A 70 13.41 2.55 0.45
C TYR A 70 12.56 1.77 -0.54
N ALA A 71 12.46 2.21 -1.80
CA ALA A 71 11.69 1.51 -2.81
C ALA A 71 12.08 0.03 -2.94
N PRO A 72 13.37 -0.37 -2.91
CA PRO A 72 13.76 -1.78 -2.95
C PRO A 72 13.31 -2.60 -1.73
N LYS A 73 12.96 -1.95 -0.62
CA LYS A 73 12.48 -2.57 0.63
C LYS A 73 10.97 -2.72 0.68
N LEU A 74 10.24 -2.12 -0.25
CA LEU A 74 8.77 -2.15 -0.31
C LEU A 74 8.26 -2.76 -1.61
N ALA A 75 8.70 -2.23 -2.76
CA ALA A 75 8.13 -2.54 -4.08
C ALA A 75 8.09 -4.06 -4.40
N PRO A 76 9.11 -4.87 -4.07
CA PRO A 76 9.07 -6.31 -4.36
C PRO A 76 8.13 -7.12 -3.45
N PHE A 77 7.55 -6.49 -2.43
CA PHE A 77 6.87 -7.18 -1.33
C PHE A 77 5.43 -6.74 -1.11
N CYS A 78 4.95 -5.74 -1.84
CA CYS A 78 3.60 -5.22 -1.66
C CYS A 78 2.77 -5.21 -2.94
N VAL A 79 1.46 -5.14 -2.74
CA VAL A 79 0.46 -4.78 -3.73
C VAL A 79 -0.21 -3.51 -3.25
N VAL A 80 -0.50 -2.57 -4.16
CA VAL A 80 -1.25 -1.37 -3.85
C VAL A 80 -2.49 -1.32 -4.73
N ILE A 81 -3.64 -1.22 -4.08
CA ILE A 81 -4.96 -1.16 -4.74
C ILE A 81 -5.66 0.11 -4.27
N CYS A 82 -6.41 0.75 -5.16
CA CYS A 82 -7.35 1.79 -4.81
C CYS A 82 -8.78 1.29 -5.05
N ASP A 83 -9.59 1.27 -3.99
CA ASP A 83 -10.98 0.84 -4.03
C ASP A 83 -11.91 2.05 -3.81
N ASP A 84 -13.04 2.09 -4.50
CA ASP A 84 -14.15 3.01 -4.19
C ASP A 84 -15.18 2.25 -3.34
N GLU A 85 -15.58 2.78 -2.19
CA GLU A 85 -16.62 2.14 -1.37
C GLU A 85 -18.00 2.11 -2.04
N ASN A 86 -18.22 2.93 -3.08
CA ASN A 86 -19.52 3.04 -3.75
C ASN A 86 -19.62 2.24 -5.05
N GLU A 87 -18.49 1.83 -5.62
CA GLU A 87 -18.41 1.16 -6.91
C GLU A 87 -17.60 -0.14 -6.75
N ASP A 88 -18.02 -1.23 -7.40
CA ASP A 88 -17.25 -2.50 -7.40
C ASP A 88 -15.97 -2.42 -8.27
N GLU A 89 -15.42 -1.22 -8.47
CA GLU A 89 -14.22 -0.98 -9.26
C GLU A 89 -12.99 -0.81 -8.35
N CYS A 90 -11.98 -1.66 -8.58
CA CYS A 90 -10.69 -1.62 -7.91
C CYS A 90 -9.62 -1.28 -8.94
N ARG A 91 -8.71 -0.36 -8.61
CA ARG A 91 -7.55 -0.02 -9.45
C ARG A 91 -6.27 -0.62 -8.90
N LEU A 92 -5.54 -1.38 -9.72
CA LEU A 92 -4.22 -1.91 -9.34
C LEU A 92 -3.13 -0.86 -9.60
N LEU A 93 -2.67 -0.20 -8.54
CA LEU A 93 -1.71 0.90 -8.63
C LEU A 93 -0.24 0.43 -8.59
N HIS A 94 0.03 -0.67 -7.89
CA HIS A 94 1.36 -1.30 -7.84
C HIS A 94 1.23 -2.79 -7.57
N HIS A 95 2.10 -3.58 -8.18
CA HIS A 95 2.21 -5.01 -7.92
C HIS A 95 3.68 -5.43 -7.91
N PHE A 96 4.01 -6.43 -7.08
CA PHE A 96 5.37 -6.95 -6.98
C PHE A 96 5.80 -7.75 -8.23
N ASP A 97 4.85 -8.33 -8.96
CA ASP A 97 5.06 -8.96 -10.27
C ASP A 97 5.04 -7.88 -11.35
N PRO A 98 6.16 -7.66 -12.07
CA PRO A 98 6.25 -6.64 -13.11
C PRO A 98 5.42 -6.94 -14.36
N ASN A 99 4.86 -8.14 -14.50
CA ASN A 99 4.01 -8.50 -15.64
C ASN A 99 2.54 -8.09 -15.46
N GLU A 100 2.15 -7.70 -14.24
CA GLU A 100 0.79 -7.21 -14.00
C GLU A 100 0.55 -5.87 -14.69
N LYS A 101 -0.65 -5.72 -15.25
CA LYS A 101 -1.05 -4.47 -15.88
C LYS A 101 -1.49 -3.49 -14.81
N LEU A 102 -0.67 -2.47 -14.57
CA LEU A 102 -1.00 -1.40 -13.64
C LEU A 102 -1.95 -0.38 -14.28
N GLU A 103 -2.74 0.24 -13.43
CA GLU A 103 -3.67 1.31 -13.77
C GLU A 103 -3.16 2.65 -13.25
N SER A 104 -3.66 3.73 -13.85
CA SER A 104 -3.38 5.10 -13.41
C SER A 104 -4.68 5.80 -13.01
N PHE A 105 -4.55 6.90 -12.27
CA PHE A 105 -5.64 7.84 -12.07
C PHE A 105 -5.85 8.69 -13.32
#